data_AF-A0A6B3FAY2-F1
#
_entry.id   AF-A0A6B3FAY2-F1
#
_cell.length_a   1.000
_cell.length_b   1.000
_cell.length_c   1.000
_cell.angle_alpha   90.00
_cell.angle_beta   90.00
_cell.angle_gamma   90.00
#
_symmetry.space_group_name_H-M   'P 1'
#
loop_
_entity.id
_entity.type
_entity.pdbx_description
1 polymer ?
#
loop_
_entity_poly.entity_id
_entity_poly.type
_entity_poly.pdbx_seq_one_letter_code
_entity_poly.pdbx_strand_id
1 'polypeptide(L)' 'MTLRFIGTTSDNGGCPTLYEVVETGDIVVQGDQLTDPNDLAQLRDVKDSETFVVIPRDLLTRFAPKE' A
#
# COMPACT_ATOMS: atom_id res chain seq x y z
N MET A 1 12.47 -11.72 4.24
CA MET A 1 11.73 -10.59 3.67
C MET A 1 12.40 -9.32 4.12
N THR A 2 13.19 -8.76 3.23
CA THR A 2 13.87 -7.48 3.40
C THR A 2 13.09 -6.43 2.64
N LEU A 3 12.69 -5.36 3.33
CA LEU A 3 11.95 -4.25 2.73
C LEU A 3 12.90 -3.11 2.40
N ARG A 4 12.88 -2.67 1.14
CA ARG A 4 13.54 -1.44 0.69
C ARG A 4 12.51 -0.32 0.61
N PHE A 5 12.78 0.79 1.29
CA PHE A 5 11.96 2.01 1.15
C PHE A 5 12.08 2.55 -0.28
N ILE A 6 10.94 2.85 -0.90
CA ILE A 6 10.87 3.43 -2.24
C ILE A 6 10.51 4.92 -2.17
N GLY A 7 9.50 5.27 -1.35
CA GLY A 7 9.07 6.66 -1.24
C GLY A 7 7.83 6.84 -0.36
N THR A 8 7.59 8.09 0.03
CA THR A 8 6.40 8.53 0.77
C THR A 8 5.92 9.85 0.21
N THR A 9 4.61 10.05 0.21
CA THR A 9 3.99 11.37 -0.03
C THR A 9 3.54 12.02 1.28
N SER A 10 3.92 11.46 2.43
CA SER A 10 3.61 12.02 3.74
C SER A 10 4.64 13.08 4.12
N ASP A 11 4.15 14.16 4.71
CA ASP A 11 5.00 15.10 5.45
C ASP A 11 5.20 14.55 6.88
N ASN A 12 6.38 14.77 7.47
CA ASN A 12 6.71 14.38 8.85
C ASN A 12 6.64 12.87 9.20
N GLY A 13 6.81 11.97 8.22
CA GLY A 13 7.03 10.54 8.49
C GLY A 13 5.77 9.72 8.80
N GLY A 14 4.61 10.19 8.33
CA GLY A 14 3.34 9.45 8.41
C GLY A 14 3.15 8.42 7.28
N CYS A 15 1.90 7.98 7.11
CA CYS A 15 1.45 7.27 5.92
C CYS A 15 1.07 8.28 4.81
N PRO A 16 1.09 7.88 3.53
CA PRO A 16 1.38 6.54 3.00
C PRO A 16 2.84 6.33 2.58
N THR A 17 3.30 5.08 2.54
CA THR A 17 4.68 4.73 2.16
C THR A 17 4.71 3.49 1.27
N LEU A 18 5.60 3.49 0.27
CA LEU A 18 5.83 2.38 -0.63
C LEU A 18 7.17 1.69 -0.30
N TYR A 19 7.13 0.36 -0.22
CA TYR A 19 8.30 -0.49 -0.05
C TYR A 19 8.33 -1.56 -1.13
N GLU A 20 9.53 -2.08 -1.40
CA GLU A 20 9.75 -3.23 -2.26
C GLU A 20 10.35 -4.38 -1.46
N VAL A 21 9.88 -5.59 -1.73
CA VAL A 21 10.47 -6.83 -1.24
C VAL A 21 11.71 -7.11 -2.07
N VAL A 22 12.90 -6.95 -1.47
CA VAL A 22 14.17 -7.04 -2.21
C VAL A 22 14.33 -8.40 -2.90
N GLU A 23 13.79 -9.45 -2.31
CA GLU A 23 13.94 -10.82 -2.82
C GLU A 23 13.03 -11.13 -4.03
N THR A 24 11.89 -10.45 -4.19
CA THR A 24 10.88 -10.80 -5.21
C THR A 24 10.50 -9.66 -6.14
N GLY A 25 10.79 -8.41 -5.76
CA GLY A 25 10.29 -7.21 -6.45
C GLY A 25 8.84 -6.88 -6.11
N ASP A 26 8.17 -7.66 -5.26
CA ASP A 26 6.79 -7.39 -4.85
C ASP A 26 6.71 -6.05 -4.09
N ILE A 27 5.55 -5.41 -4.17
CA ILE A 27 5.31 -4.11 -3.56
C ILE A 27 4.51 -4.25 -2.27
N VAL A 28 4.97 -3.57 -1.23
CA VAL A 28 4.26 -3.43 0.05
C VAL A 28 3.85 -1.97 0.22
N VAL A 29 2.58 -1.76 0.53
CA VAL A 29 1.98 -0.44 0.70
C VAL A 29 1.59 -0.24 2.17
N GLN A 30 2.10 0.80 2.78
CA GLN A 30 1.63 1.31 4.06
C GLN A 30 0.62 2.45 3.81
N GLY A 31 -0.56 2.36 4.42
CA GLY A 31 -1.63 3.33 4.33
C GLY A 31 -2.63 3.18 5.47
N ASP A 32 -3.76 3.88 5.38
CA ASP A 32 -4.84 3.77 6.36
C ASP A 32 -5.69 2.54 6.07
N GLN A 33 -5.87 1.68 7.08
CA GLN A 33 -6.68 0.47 6.90
C GLN A 33 -8.14 0.82 6.61
N LEU A 34 -8.70 0.24 5.56
CA LEU A 34 -10.13 0.30 5.28
C LEU A 34 -10.85 -0.65 6.25
N THR A 35 -11.67 -0.08 7.13
CA THR A 35 -12.34 -0.82 8.21
C THR A 35 -13.87 -0.71 8.16
N ASP A 36 -14.43 0.20 7.36
CA ASP A 36 -15.88 0.35 7.24
C ASP A 36 -16.49 -0.90 6.57
N PRO A 37 -17.44 -1.60 7.23
CA PRO A 37 -18.06 -2.79 6.66
C PRO A 37 -18.78 -2.56 5.33
N ASN A 38 -19.35 -1.38 5.09
CA ASN A 38 -20.03 -1.05 3.84
C ASN A 38 -19.04 -0.86 2.70
N ASP A 39 -17.85 -0.33 2.98
CA ASP A 39 -16.79 -0.21 1.98
C ASP A 39 -16.15 -1.57 1.70
N LEU A 40 -15.90 -2.38 2.73
CA LEU A 40 -15.37 -3.74 2.59
C LEU A 40 -16.31 -4.64 1.79
N ALA A 41 -17.63 -4.50 1.95
CA ALA A 41 -18.63 -5.26 1.19
C ALA A 41 -18.63 -4.95 -0.32
N GLN A 42 -17.98 -3.86 -0.76
CA GLN A 42 -17.83 -3.52 -2.18
C GLN A 42 -16.61 -4.19 -2.83
N LEU A 43 -15.71 -4.76 -2.04
CA LEU A 43 -14.53 -5.47 -2.52
C LEU A 43 -14.90 -6.85 -3.08
N ARG A 44 -14.08 -7.34 -4.01
CA ARG A 44 -14.32 -8.62 -4.70
C ARG A 44 -13.28 -9.65 -4.30
N ASP A 45 -13.71 -10.91 -4.22
CA ASP A 45 -12.84 -12.08 -4.03
C ASP A 45 -11.94 -12.00 -2.78
N VAL A 46 -12.47 -11.42 -1.70
CA VAL A 46 -11.75 -11.16 -0.44
C VAL A 46 -11.50 -12.45 0.35
N LYS A 47 -10.27 -12.61 0.85
CA LYS A 47 -9.90 -13.68 1.80
C LYS A 47 -9.77 -13.14 3.22
N ASP A 48 -9.99 -14.02 4.20
CA ASP A 48 -9.86 -13.68 5.63
C ASP A 48 -8.47 -13.16 6.03
N SER A 49 -7.42 -13.52 5.28
CA SER A 49 -6.05 -13.09 5.54
C SER A 49 -5.69 -11.74 4.93
N GLU A 50 -6.58 -11.12 4.15
CA GLU A 50 -6.30 -9.88 3.44
C GLU A 50 -6.59 -8.66 4.30
N THR A 51 -5.85 -7.59 4.04
CA THR A 51 -6.08 -6.27 4.63
C THR A 51 -5.99 -5.25 3.51
N PHE A 52 -6.94 -4.31 3.50
CA PHE A 52 -7.03 -3.26 2.50
C PHE A 52 -6.59 -1.95 3.11
N VAL A 53 -5.75 -1.21 2.40
CA VAL A 53 -5.32 0.13 2.81
C VAL A 53 -5.70 1.14 1.75
N VAL A 54 -6.13 2.32 2.19
CA VAL A 54 -6.41 3.46 1.32
C VAL A 54 -5.14 4.30 1.22
N ILE A 55 -4.78 4.67 -0.01
CA ILE A 55 -3.66 5.55 -0.30
C ILE A 55 -4.05 6.62 -1.33
N PRO A 56 -3.46 7.83 -1.27
CA PRO A 56 -3.54 8.79 -2.35
C PRO A 56 -2.89 8.23 -3.62
N ARG A 57 -3.55 8.46 -4.77
CA ARG A 57 -3.06 8.06 -6.10
C ARG A 57 -1.63 8.54 -6.37
N ASP A 58 -1.29 9.73 -5.87
CA ASP A 58 -0.02 10.38 -6.09
C ASP A 58 1.18 9.52 -5.64
N LEU A 59 1.02 8.70 -4.59
CA LEU A 59 2.04 7.75 -4.12
C LEU A 59 2.48 6.80 -5.25
N LEU A 60 1.51 6.21 -5.95
CA LEU A 60 1.81 5.28 -7.03
C LEU A 60 2.39 6.00 -8.24
N THR A 61 1.81 7.15 -8.62
CA THR A 61 2.27 7.87 -9.81
C THR A 61 3.69 8.41 -9.66
N ARG A 62 4.15 8.71 -8.44
CA ARG A 62 5.49 9.21 -8.17
C ARG A 62 6.51 8.11 -7.92
N PHE A 63 6.12 7.05 -7.22
CA PHE A 63 7.07 6.10 -6.66
C PHE A 63 6.90 4.65 -7.13
N ALA A 64 5.77 4.27 -7.73
CA ALA A 64 5.62 2.91 -8.22
C ALA A 64 6.63 2.63 -9.36
N PRO A 65 7.31 1.46 -9.34
CA PRO A 65 8.14 1.03 -10.45
C PRO A 65 7.32 1.00 -11.76
N LYS A 66 7.96 1.40 -12.86
CA LYS A 66 7.31 1.49 -14.18
C LYS A 66 7.57 0.27 -15.06
N GLU A 67 8.44 -0.63 -14.61
CA GLU A 67 8.94 -1.81 -15.32
C GLU A 67 8.93 -3.02 -14.39
#